data_AF-A0A7S0JI75-F1
#
_entry.id   AF-A0A7S0JI75-F1
#
_cell.length_a   1.000
_cell.length_b   1.000
_cell.length_c   1.000
_cell.angle_alpha   90.00
_cell.angle_beta   90.00
_cell.angle_gamma   90.00
#
_symmetry.space_group_name_H-M   'P 1'
#
loop_
_entity.id
_entity.type
_entity.pdbx_description
1 polymer ?
#
loop_
_entity_poly.entity_id
_entity_poly.type
_entity_poly.pdbx_seq_one_letter_code
_entity_poly.pdbx_strand_id
1 'polypeptide(L)'
;PDAPDAPPSSVSSAPVPALALQAPVPACAPPTSSPAPSTSTPLSSASRGKKLPEGWEECTTHGIAMHGLLPVKTPLSPAFFASERTERWTPAQCVQACGGEAVVGVLDLTNTARYYSSEELPEHVEYHKLKFVGHTCPSLNELDAAADWIRDVRRDK
;
A
#
# COMPACT_ATOMS: atom_id res chain seq x y z
N PRO A 1 -57.49 -28.74 12.04
CA PRO A 1 -56.27 -29.38 12.60
C PRO A 1 -55.05 -28.92 11.77
N ASP A 2 -54.43 -27.77 12.02
CA ASP A 2 -53.86 -27.22 13.27
C ASP A 2 -52.70 -28.07 13.85
N ALA A 3 -51.51 -27.74 13.33
CA ALA A 3 -50.16 -27.67 13.94
C ALA A 3 -49.42 -28.95 14.41
N PRO A 4 -48.07 -28.90 14.63
CA PRO A 4 -47.10 -27.87 14.23
C PRO A 4 -45.81 -28.37 13.52
N ASP A 5 -45.25 -27.40 12.81
CA ASP A 5 -43.85 -27.09 12.51
C ASP A 5 -42.81 -27.68 13.50
N ALA A 6 -41.76 -28.31 12.97
CA ALA A 6 -40.57 -28.71 13.71
C ALA A 6 -39.32 -28.03 13.09
N PRO A 7 -38.47 -27.38 13.90
CA PRO A 7 -37.42 -26.48 13.44
C PRO A 7 -36.18 -27.22 12.90
N PRO A 8 -35.39 -26.60 12.00
CA PRO A 8 -34.09 -27.11 11.63
C PRO A 8 -33.09 -26.97 12.79
N SER A 9 -32.31 -28.04 12.99
CA SER A 9 -31.34 -28.20 14.06
C SER A 9 -30.18 -27.20 14.00
N SER A 10 -29.79 -26.77 15.19
CA SER A 10 -28.78 -25.76 15.52
C SER A 10 -27.44 -25.91 14.80
N VAL A 11 -26.96 -24.80 14.24
CA VAL A 11 -25.55 -24.59 13.86
C VAL A 11 -24.68 -24.51 15.11
N SER A 12 -23.71 -25.41 15.21
CA SER A 12 -22.70 -25.44 16.26
C SER A 12 -21.63 -24.38 15.97
N SER A 13 -21.70 -23.24 16.68
CA SER A 13 -20.65 -22.21 16.67
C SER A 13 -19.37 -22.75 17.32
N ALA A 14 -18.29 -22.85 16.54
CA ALA A 14 -16.96 -23.08 17.08
C ALA A 14 -16.43 -21.78 17.74
N PRO A 15 -15.73 -21.88 18.89
CA PRO A 15 -15.17 -20.70 19.55
C PRO A 15 -13.93 -20.18 18.80
N VAL A 16 -13.93 -18.86 18.56
CA VAL A 16 -12.74 -18.09 18.15
C VAL A 16 -11.69 -18.11 19.26
N PRO A 17 -10.41 -18.40 18.97
CA PRO A 17 -9.36 -18.30 19.98
C PRO A 17 -9.10 -16.83 20.34
N ALA A 18 -9.11 -16.56 21.64
CA ALA A 18 -8.79 -15.27 22.23
C ALA A 18 -7.33 -14.88 21.93
N LEU A 19 -7.14 -13.76 21.25
CA LEU A 19 -5.83 -13.15 21.00
C LEU A 19 -5.28 -12.62 22.33
N ALA A 20 -4.12 -13.15 22.74
CA ALA A 20 -3.45 -12.75 23.97
C ALA A 20 -3.00 -11.28 23.91
N LEU A 21 -3.35 -10.50 24.93
CA LEU A 21 -2.82 -9.17 25.21
C LEU A 21 -1.29 -9.24 25.34
N GLN A 22 -0.56 -8.59 24.45
CA GLN A 22 0.85 -8.28 24.66
C GLN A 22 1.01 -6.99 25.47
N ALA A 23 1.97 -7.05 26.40
CA ALA A 23 2.29 -6.08 27.43
C ALA A 23 2.85 -4.73 26.90
N PRO A 24 2.83 -3.65 27.70
CA PRO A 24 3.22 -2.30 27.25
C PRO A 24 4.72 -2.17 27.00
N VAL A 25 5.03 -1.43 25.93
CA VAL A 25 6.37 -0.98 25.50
C VAL A 25 7.01 -0.06 26.56
N PRO A 26 8.29 -0.26 26.93
CA PRO A 26 9.01 0.71 27.76
C PRO A 26 9.40 1.98 26.97
N ALA A 27 9.30 3.12 27.65
CA ALA A 27 9.54 4.46 27.14
C ALA A 27 11.01 4.75 26.80
N CYS A 28 11.20 5.69 25.87
CA CYS A 28 12.45 6.24 25.37
C CYS A 28 13.46 6.61 26.47
N ALA A 29 14.73 6.24 26.27
CA ALA A 29 15.89 6.89 26.86
C ALA A 29 16.84 7.36 25.76
N PRO A 30 17.37 8.60 25.80
CA PRO A 30 18.32 9.11 24.81
C PRO A 30 19.75 8.64 25.12
N PRO A 31 20.57 8.26 24.13
CA PRO A 31 22.00 8.11 24.34
C PRO A 31 22.71 9.49 24.28
N THR A 32 23.45 9.74 25.35
CA THR A 32 24.38 10.84 25.59
C THR A 32 25.58 10.84 24.64
N SER A 33 26.00 12.05 24.25
CA SER A 33 27.16 12.40 23.42
C SER A 33 28.51 11.85 23.90
N SER A 34 29.38 11.46 22.96
CA SER A 34 30.81 11.85 22.93
C SER A 34 31.46 11.54 21.56
N PRO A 35 32.41 12.38 21.07
CA PRO A 35 33.05 12.24 19.76
C PRO A 35 34.49 11.69 19.84
N ALA A 36 34.97 11.05 18.76
CA ALA A 36 36.40 10.77 18.51
C ALA A 36 36.66 10.44 17.01
N PRO A 37 37.91 10.53 16.48
CA PRO A 37 38.19 11.25 15.24
C PRO A 37 38.58 10.43 13.99
N SER A 38 38.39 11.10 12.85
CA SER A 38 39.03 11.06 11.53
C SER A 38 39.93 9.89 11.11
N THR A 39 39.62 9.21 9.99
CA THR A 39 40.60 8.96 8.90
C THR A 39 39.89 8.67 7.56
N SER A 40 40.50 9.17 6.48
CA SER A 40 40.08 9.26 5.08
C SER A 40 39.87 7.95 4.31
N THR A 41 38.91 7.95 3.37
CA THR A 41 39.00 7.28 2.06
C THR A 41 37.92 7.84 1.11
N PRO A 42 38.23 8.24 -0.14
CA PRO A 42 37.22 8.43 -1.17
C PRO A 42 37.00 7.07 -1.86
N LEU A 43 36.09 6.26 -1.33
CA LEU A 43 35.71 5.00 -1.96
C LEU A 43 34.27 5.07 -2.45
N SER A 44 34.15 4.99 -3.78
CA SER A 44 32.94 4.68 -4.54
C SER A 44 31.71 5.55 -4.28
N SER A 45 31.35 6.36 -5.28
CA SER A 45 29.96 6.79 -5.46
C SER A 45 29.09 5.57 -5.75
N ALA A 46 28.85 4.72 -4.74
CA ALA A 46 27.67 3.89 -4.71
C ALA A 46 26.50 4.87 -4.76
N SER A 47 25.75 4.84 -5.86
CA SER A 47 24.55 5.64 -6.04
C SER A 47 23.70 5.45 -4.79
N ARG A 48 23.62 6.49 -3.94
CA ARG A 48 22.70 6.50 -2.82
C ARG A 48 21.30 6.41 -3.43
N GLY A 49 20.74 5.20 -3.41
CA GLY A 49 19.37 4.96 -3.82
C GLY A 49 18.45 5.94 -3.10
N LYS A 50 17.32 6.29 -3.71
CA LYS A 50 16.37 7.20 -3.09
C LYS A 50 15.93 6.62 -1.73
N LYS A 51 15.89 7.45 -0.68
CA LYS A 51 15.43 7.02 0.65
C LYS A 51 13.97 6.54 0.56
N LEU A 52 13.69 5.35 1.09
CA LEU A 52 12.35 4.79 1.22
C LEU A 52 11.44 5.68 2.07
N PRO A 53 10.11 5.67 1.83
CA PRO A 53 9.17 6.24 2.76
C PRO A 53 9.28 5.54 4.13
N GLU A 54 9.03 6.29 5.20
CA GLU A 54 8.96 5.73 6.55
C GLU A 54 7.82 4.69 6.65
N GLY A 55 8.08 3.58 7.35
CA GLY A 55 7.09 2.49 7.53
C GLY A 55 6.80 1.66 6.28
N TRP A 56 7.49 1.91 5.16
CA TRP A 56 7.15 1.28 3.88
C TRP A 56 7.53 -0.20 3.83
N GLU A 57 8.61 -0.60 4.51
CA GLU A 57 9.08 -1.99 4.53
C GLU A 57 8.16 -2.88 5.35
N GLU A 58 7.66 -2.35 6.47
CA GLU A 58 6.76 -3.03 7.41
C GLU A 58 5.31 -3.08 6.91
N CYS A 59 4.95 -2.21 5.96
CA CYS A 59 3.61 -2.17 5.38
C CYS A 59 3.37 -3.35 4.42
N THR A 60 2.22 -4.02 4.55
CA THR A 60 1.76 -5.04 3.60
C THR A 60 1.60 -4.46 2.20
N THR A 61 1.93 -5.25 1.16
CA THR A 61 1.90 -4.81 -0.25
C THR A 61 0.51 -4.38 -0.70
N HIS A 62 -0.52 -5.16 -0.36
CA HIS A 62 -1.91 -4.88 -0.70
C HIS A 62 -2.86 -5.44 0.36
N GLY A 63 -4.08 -4.91 0.39
CA GLY A 63 -5.17 -5.40 1.21
C GLY A 63 -6.05 -6.42 0.48
N ILE A 64 -7.31 -6.47 0.89
CA ILE A 64 -8.36 -7.31 0.29
C ILE A 64 -9.14 -6.47 -0.73
N ALA A 65 -9.47 -7.06 -1.88
CA ALA A 65 -10.30 -6.41 -2.88
C ALA A 65 -11.71 -6.15 -2.34
N MET A 66 -12.21 -4.93 -2.50
CA MET A 66 -13.55 -4.51 -2.10
C MET A 66 -14.23 -3.82 -3.27
N HIS A 67 -15.36 -4.38 -3.73
CA HIS A 67 -16.13 -3.84 -4.86
C HIS A 67 -15.31 -3.62 -6.14
N GLY A 68 -14.32 -4.49 -6.39
CA GLY A 68 -13.40 -4.37 -7.53
C GLY A 68 -12.33 -3.28 -7.38
N LEU A 69 -12.08 -2.79 -6.17
CA LEU A 69 -10.97 -1.90 -5.82
C LEU A 69 -10.02 -2.64 -4.89
N LEU A 70 -8.72 -2.58 -5.17
CA LEU A 70 -7.70 -3.21 -4.34
C LEU A 70 -6.81 -2.13 -3.73
N PRO A 71 -6.85 -1.90 -2.40
CA PRO A 71 -5.93 -0.98 -1.76
C PRO A 71 -4.52 -1.56 -1.78
N VAL A 72 -3.54 -0.76 -2.20
CA VAL A 72 -2.13 -1.14 -2.28
C VAL A 72 -1.25 -0.09 -1.62
N LYS A 73 -0.14 -0.51 -1.00
CA LYS A 73 0.91 0.44 -0.63
C LYS A 73 1.59 0.97 -1.90
N THR A 74 2.10 2.20 -1.85
CA THR A 74 2.73 2.82 -3.02
C THR A 74 3.86 1.93 -3.58
N PRO A 75 3.82 1.55 -4.87
CA PRO A 75 5.00 0.96 -5.50
C PRO A 75 6.11 2.00 -5.57
N LEU A 76 7.35 1.52 -5.70
CA LEU A 76 8.53 2.35 -5.84
C LEU A 76 9.28 1.99 -7.10
N SER A 77 9.80 3.00 -7.79
CA SER A 77 10.66 2.83 -8.95
C SER A 77 11.88 1.97 -8.60
N PRO A 78 12.45 1.21 -9.55
CA PRO A 78 13.66 0.41 -9.32
C PRO A 78 14.81 1.18 -8.65
N ALA A 79 14.91 2.50 -8.86
CA ALA A 79 15.92 3.37 -8.24
C ALA A 79 15.87 3.48 -6.70
N PHE A 80 14.81 2.99 -6.05
CA PHE A 80 14.71 2.88 -4.59
C PHE A 80 15.33 1.60 -4.03
N PHE A 81 15.60 0.61 -4.88
CA PHE A 81 16.09 -0.70 -4.47
C PHE A 81 17.55 -0.88 -4.87
N ALA A 82 18.38 -1.34 -3.94
CA ALA A 82 19.70 -1.83 -4.28
C ALA A 82 19.58 -3.09 -5.17
N SER A 83 20.54 -3.30 -6.08
CA SER A 83 20.52 -4.43 -7.01
C SER A 83 20.43 -5.81 -6.33
N GLU A 84 20.90 -5.89 -5.08
CA GLU A 84 20.96 -7.13 -4.30
C GLU A 84 19.66 -7.42 -3.53
N ARG A 85 18.71 -6.49 -3.56
CA ARG A 85 17.43 -6.65 -2.86
C ARG A 85 16.53 -7.61 -3.62
N THR A 86 16.24 -8.75 -3.01
CA THR A 86 15.36 -9.79 -3.56
C THR A 86 13.90 -9.37 -3.54
N GLU A 87 13.45 -8.76 -2.44
CA GLU A 87 12.07 -8.30 -2.29
C GLU A 87 11.94 -6.83 -2.76
N ARG A 88 11.24 -6.67 -3.89
CA ARG A 88 10.94 -5.38 -4.52
C ARG A 88 9.45 -5.27 -4.74
N TRP A 89 8.95 -4.04 -4.70
CA TRP A 89 7.56 -3.71 -4.99
C TRP A 89 7.51 -2.58 -6.01
N THR A 90 7.85 -2.93 -7.25
CA THR A 90 7.85 -2.01 -8.40
C THR A 90 6.45 -1.86 -9.00
N PRO A 91 6.17 -0.81 -9.80
CA PRO A 91 4.86 -0.63 -10.44
C PRO A 91 4.40 -1.85 -11.26
N ALA A 92 5.30 -2.45 -12.04
CA ALA A 92 5.02 -3.68 -12.79
C ALA A 92 4.68 -4.87 -11.88
N GLN A 93 5.44 -5.07 -10.80
CA GLN A 93 5.15 -6.14 -9.82
C GLN A 93 3.83 -5.89 -9.09
N CYS A 94 3.51 -4.63 -8.79
CA CYS A 94 2.24 -4.24 -8.19
C CYS A 94 1.07 -4.64 -9.09
N VAL A 95 1.08 -4.25 -10.35
CA VAL A 95 0.01 -4.61 -11.30
C VAL A 95 -0.10 -6.13 -11.44
N GLN A 96 1.03 -6.83 -11.62
CA GLN A 96 1.02 -8.29 -11.78
C GLN A 96 0.43 -9.01 -10.54
N ALA A 97 0.81 -8.59 -9.34
CA ALA A 97 0.28 -9.17 -8.10
C ALA A 97 -1.20 -8.83 -7.85
N CYS A 98 -1.68 -7.73 -8.43
CA CYS A 98 -3.03 -7.21 -8.22
C CYS A 98 -4.06 -7.68 -9.27
N GLY A 99 -3.67 -8.55 -10.20
CA GLY A 99 -4.57 -9.09 -11.23
C GLY A 99 -4.02 -9.05 -12.65
N GLY A 100 -2.82 -8.50 -12.86
CA GLY A 100 -2.19 -8.42 -14.19
C GLY A 100 -3.09 -7.69 -15.18
N GLU A 101 -3.40 -8.35 -16.30
CA GLU A 101 -4.26 -7.83 -17.37
C GLU A 101 -5.69 -7.45 -16.92
N ALA A 102 -6.16 -7.95 -15.77
CA ALA A 102 -7.45 -7.54 -15.21
C ALA A 102 -7.41 -6.15 -14.54
N VAL A 103 -6.21 -5.62 -14.26
CA VAL A 103 -6.04 -4.29 -13.68
C VAL A 103 -6.18 -3.26 -14.80
N VAL A 104 -7.26 -2.51 -14.75
CA VAL A 104 -7.57 -1.52 -15.79
C VAL A 104 -7.11 -0.11 -15.46
N GLY A 105 -6.84 0.19 -14.19
CA GLY A 105 -6.39 1.50 -13.78
C GLY A 105 -5.77 1.54 -12.38
N VAL A 106 -4.97 2.59 -12.15
CA VAL A 106 -4.32 2.91 -10.88
C VAL A 106 -4.69 4.33 -10.48
N LEU A 107 -5.32 4.44 -9.31
CA LEU A 107 -5.63 5.71 -8.67
C LEU A 107 -4.56 6.03 -7.62
N ASP A 108 -3.66 6.96 -7.92
CA ASP A 108 -2.55 7.34 -7.07
C ASP A 108 -2.90 8.55 -6.19
N LEU A 109 -3.04 8.27 -4.90
CA LEU A 109 -3.43 9.25 -3.88
C LEU A 109 -2.22 9.94 -3.20
N THR A 110 -1.00 9.61 -3.62
CA THR A 110 0.20 10.23 -3.06
C THR A 110 0.32 11.68 -3.54
N ASN A 111 0.57 12.61 -2.62
CA ASN A 111 0.82 14.00 -2.96
C ASN A 111 2.29 14.25 -3.37
N THR A 112 2.86 13.35 -4.17
CA THR A 112 4.23 13.45 -4.69
C THR A 112 4.36 12.66 -5.99
N ALA A 113 5.40 12.97 -6.78
CA ALA A 113 5.78 12.23 -7.99
C ALA A 113 7.15 11.53 -7.84
N ARG A 114 7.71 11.50 -6.61
CA ARG A 114 9.09 11.01 -6.40
C ARG A 114 9.22 9.49 -6.44
N TYR A 115 8.13 8.77 -6.22
CA TYR A 115 8.12 7.33 -5.96
C TYR A 115 8.19 6.51 -7.24
N TYR A 116 7.40 6.83 -8.25
CA TYR A 116 7.43 6.20 -9.56
C TYR A 116 6.81 7.15 -10.61
N SER A 117 7.12 6.91 -11.88
CA SER A 117 6.47 7.52 -13.04
C SER A 117 5.31 6.65 -13.51
N SER A 118 4.25 7.26 -14.05
CA SER A 118 3.16 6.53 -14.69
C SER A 118 3.63 5.70 -15.89
N GLU A 119 4.72 6.10 -16.53
CA GLU A 119 5.38 5.37 -17.63
C GLU A 119 5.96 4.02 -17.18
N GLU A 120 6.11 3.79 -15.86
CA GLU A 120 6.57 2.51 -15.32
C GLU A 120 5.43 1.49 -15.16
N LEU A 121 4.18 1.91 -15.38
CA LEU A 121 3.02 1.02 -15.41
C LEU A 121 2.88 0.35 -16.79
N PRO A 122 2.27 -0.85 -16.87
CA PRO A 122 1.94 -1.46 -18.16
C PRO A 122 1.03 -0.56 -19.00
N GLU A 123 1.21 -0.57 -20.32
CA GLU A 123 0.52 0.32 -21.26
C GLU A 123 -1.01 0.23 -21.21
N HIS A 124 -1.57 -0.92 -20.81
CA HIS A 124 -3.01 -1.12 -20.72
C HIS A 124 -3.66 -0.45 -19.49
N VAL A 125 -2.84 -0.04 -18.51
CA VAL A 125 -3.29 0.51 -17.22
C VAL A 125 -3.44 2.01 -17.31
N GLU A 126 -4.64 2.52 -17.06
CA GLU A 126 -4.86 3.95 -16.96
C GLU A 126 -4.37 4.51 -15.62
N TYR A 127 -3.62 5.61 -15.67
CA TYR A 127 -3.08 6.25 -14.47
C TYR A 127 -3.82 7.55 -14.16
N HIS A 128 -4.27 7.70 -12.92
CA HIS A 128 -4.83 8.96 -12.44
C HIS A 128 -4.27 9.33 -11.08
N LYS A 129 -3.78 10.57 -10.96
CA LYS A 129 -3.29 11.13 -9.69
C LYS A 129 -4.32 12.08 -9.10
N LEU A 130 -4.84 11.73 -7.93
CA LEU A 130 -5.72 12.59 -7.16
C LEU A 130 -4.97 13.12 -5.94
N LYS A 131 -4.80 14.44 -5.87
CA LYS A 131 -4.10 15.10 -4.77
C LYS A 131 -5.12 15.61 -3.77
N PHE A 132 -4.96 15.20 -2.53
CA PHE A 132 -5.74 15.73 -1.42
C PHE A 132 -4.91 16.71 -0.58
N VAL A 133 -5.62 17.62 0.08
CA VAL A 133 -5.03 18.47 1.11
C VAL A 133 -4.63 17.60 2.30
N GLY A 134 -3.37 17.73 2.74
CA GLY A 134 -2.86 16.99 3.89
C GLY A 134 -3.50 17.44 5.20
N HIS A 135 -3.48 16.57 6.21
CA HIS A 135 -4.04 16.82 7.55
C HIS A 135 -5.56 17.09 7.58
N THR A 136 -6.27 16.81 6.49
CA THR A 136 -7.72 16.95 6.39
C THR A 136 -8.33 15.70 5.75
N CYS A 137 -9.59 15.42 6.07
CA CYS A 137 -10.36 14.40 5.36
C CYS A 137 -10.74 14.95 3.96
N PRO A 138 -10.65 14.14 2.89
CA PRO A 138 -11.17 14.53 1.58
C PRO A 138 -12.60 15.03 1.64
N SER A 139 -12.87 16.11 0.92
CA SER A 139 -14.22 16.63 0.72
C SER A 139 -15.05 15.70 -0.17
N LEU A 140 -16.38 15.78 -0.07
CA LEU A 140 -17.28 15.00 -0.92
C LEU A 140 -17.01 15.23 -2.41
N ASN A 141 -16.69 16.47 -2.81
CA ASN A 141 -16.38 16.78 -4.21
C ASN A 141 -15.11 16.07 -4.71
N GLU A 142 -14.08 15.94 -3.87
CA GLU A 142 -12.88 15.19 -4.25
C GLU A 142 -13.16 13.67 -4.31
N LEU A 143 -14.04 13.16 -3.45
CA LEU A 143 -14.50 11.76 -3.50
C LEU A 143 -15.38 11.49 -4.73
N ASP A 144 -16.24 12.43 -5.10
CA ASP A 144 -17.09 12.34 -6.29
C ASP A 144 -16.23 12.31 -7.55
N ALA A 145 -15.18 13.13 -7.64
CA ALA A 145 -14.21 13.09 -8.73
C ALA A 145 -13.50 11.73 -8.84
N ALA A 146 -13.12 11.13 -7.71
CA ALA A 146 -12.55 9.77 -7.70
C ALA A 146 -13.57 8.73 -8.20
N ALA A 147 -14.83 8.85 -7.75
CA ALA A 147 -15.90 7.92 -8.12
C ALA A 147 -16.29 8.04 -9.60
N ASP A 148 -16.31 9.26 -10.15
CA ASP A 148 -16.49 9.51 -11.59
C ASP A 148 -15.39 8.82 -12.39
N TRP A 149 -14.12 9.06 -12.05
CA TRP A 149 -13.00 8.43 -12.75
C TRP A 149 -13.06 6.89 -12.68
N ILE A 150 -13.35 6.31 -11.51
CA ILE A 150 -13.48 4.85 -11.36
C ILE A 150 -14.60 4.31 -12.27
N ARG A 151 -15.72 5.04 -12.40
CA ARG A 151 -16.83 4.63 -13.27
C ARG A 151 -16.46 4.68 -14.74
N ASP A 152 -15.71 5.70 -15.15
CA ASP A 152 -15.30 5.89 -16.54
C ASP A 152 -14.31 4.80 -16.97
N VAL A 153 -13.24 4.57 -16.18
CA VAL A 153 -12.24 3.51 -16.46
C VAL A 153 -12.87 2.12 -16.55
N ARG A 154 -13.91 1.86 -15.76
CA ARG A 154 -14.64 0.59 -15.79
C ARG A 154 -15.55 0.43 -17.00
N ARG A 155 -15.96 1.53 -17.63
CA ARG A 155 -16.85 1.49 -18.81
C ARG A 155 -16.07 1.27 -20.10
N ASP A 156 -14.82 1.72 -20.15
CA ASP A 156 -13.97 1.68 -21.34
C ASP A 156 -13.23 0.35 -21.54
N LYS A 157 -13.58 -0.68 -20.77
CA LYS A 157 -12.97 -2.03 -20.76
C LYS A 157 -14.04 -3.10 -20.81
#